data_AF-A0A559LS96-F1
#
_entry.id   AF-A0A559LS96-F1
#
_cell.length_a   1.000
_cell.length_b   1.000
_cell.length_c   1.000
_cell.angle_alpha   90.00
_cell.angle_beta   90.00
_cell.angle_gamma   90.00
#
_symmetry.space_group_name_H-M   'P 1'
#
loop_
_entity.id
_entity.type
_entity.pdbx_description
1 polymer ?
#
loop_
_entity_poly.entity_id
_entity_poly.type
_entity_poly.pdbx_seq_one_letter_code
_entity_poly.pdbx_strand_id
1 'polypeptide(L)'
;MSKTPTGLNDSIWAINGRSRLANSAPSTRSSSQPLARASSQPSQPPPSSAPPRNPVSISTSTTRLNPTQAFHRFEQACQRLRWKYLDLQTSYHRALNPEEFGFLVTDAERNFKVDFHEFYAWIEQALVLLLMVFGISVSRGNSFKTGNHTYHENVLMELEMPDCPVHEALGRGEVNQALRKAKELRNRWKDVADGKETPPLKMYDLTWLVGQILGGLEIGYGIAAGRVQEAMQRQWDDGDEHMGMGEVHDDDEWEWMVEPMDWEVA
;
A
#
# COMPACT_ATOMS: atom_id res chain seq x y z
N MET A 1 14.09 7.49 -34.35
CA MET A 1 12.63 7.30 -34.46
C MET A 1 12.09 7.19 -33.06
N SER A 2 11.51 8.27 -32.56
CA SER A 2 11.06 8.45 -31.19
C SER A 2 9.75 7.67 -30.97
N LYS A 3 9.76 6.66 -30.10
CA LYS A 3 8.54 5.95 -29.70
C LYS A 3 7.80 6.79 -28.66
N THR A 4 6.61 7.26 -29.01
CA THR A 4 5.64 7.84 -28.10
C THR A 4 5.24 6.81 -27.04
N PRO A 5 5.11 7.19 -25.75
CA PRO A 5 4.62 6.28 -24.73
C PRO A 5 3.13 5.97 -24.98
N THR A 6 2.81 4.68 -25.09
CA THR A 6 1.45 4.18 -25.24
C THR A 6 0.63 4.54 -24.00
N GLY A 7 -0.49 5.23 -24.18
CA GLY A 7 -1.33 5.72 -23.09
C GLY A 7 -2.00 4.58 -22.29
N LEU A 8 -2.10 4.79 -20.98
CA LEU A 8 -2.66 3.92 -19.93
C LEU A 8 -4.19 3.65 -20.06
N ASN A 9 -4.75 3.70 -21.26
CA ASN A 9 -6.21 3.69 -21.46
C ASN A 9 -6.83 2.28 -21.39
N ASP A 10 -6.02 1.23 -21.59
CA ASP A 10 -6.45 -0.19 -21.48
C ASP A 10 -5.83 -0.89 -20.25
N SER A 11 -5.26 -0.11 -19.34
CA SER A 11 -4.51 -0.57 -18.17
C SER A 11 -5.41 -0.82 -16.96
N ILE A 12 -4.95 -1.59 -15.96
CA ILE A 12 -5.55 -1.61 -14.61
C ILE A 12 -5.63 -0.18 -14.00
N TRP A 13 -4.83 0.74 -14.53
CA TRP A 13 -4.78 2.17 -14.20
C TRP A 13 -5.74 3.05 -15.05
N ALA A 14 -6.51 2.48 -15.97
CA ALA A 14 -7.57 3.16 -16.72
C ALA A 14 -8.88 3.28 -15.93
N ILE A 15 -9.58 4.41 -16.00
CA ILE A 15 -10.83 4.68 -15.22
C ILE A 15 -11.92 3.63 -15.50
N ASN A 16 -11.85 2.93 -16.63
CA ASN A 16 -12.81 1.93 -17.07
C ASN A 16 -12.28 0.48 -17.04
N GLY A 17 -11.19 0.21 -16.31
CA GLY A 17 -10.66 -1.14 -16.12
C GLY A 17 -11.74 -2.07 -15.56
N ARG A 18 -12.29 -2.95 -16.41
CA ARG A 18 -13.42 -3.81 -16.09
C ARG A 18 -13.02 -4.85 -15.05
N SER A 19 -13.27 -4.57 -13.77
CA SER A 19 -13.50 -5.63 -12.80
C SER A 19 -14.77 -6.36 -13.24
N ARG A 20 -14.60 -7.48 -13.96
CA ARG A 20 -15.69 -8.40 -14.27
C ARG A 20 -15.86 -9.36 -13.11
N LEU A 21 -16.46 -8.91 -12.02
CA LEU A 21 -17.28 -9.77 -11.18
C LEU A 21 -18.58 -9.01 -10.89
N ALA A 22 -19.65 -9.57 -11.45
CA ALA A 22 -20.97 -8.98 -11.48
C ALA A 22 -21.70 -9.19 -10.15
N ASN A 23 -22.45 -8.15 -9.77
CA ASN A 23 -23.74 -8.17 -9.09
C ASN A 23 -23.92 -9.12 -7.90
N SER A 24 -24.15 -8.52 -6.72
CA SER A 24 -25.47 -8.57 -6.08
C SER A 24 -25.59 -7.46 -5.02
N ALA A 25 -26.37 -6.43 -5.32
CA ALA A 25 -26.92 -5.56 -4.29
C ALA A 25 -28.04 -6.30 -3.54
N PRO A 26 -28.28 -5.96 -2.27
CA PRO A 26 -29.54 -5.29 -2.02
C PRO A 26 -29.44 -4.08 -1.09
N SER A 27 -30.23 -3.07 -1.46
CA SER A 27 -30.69 -1.98 -0.62
C SER A 27 -31.40 -2.50 0.65
N THR A 28 -31.25 -1.81 1.78
CA THR A 28 -32.31 -0.96 2.37
C THR A 28 -32.02 -0.54 3.81
N ARG A 29 -32.38 0.72 4.08
CA ARG A 29 -32.95 1.27 5.32
C ARG A 29 -32.03 1.60 6.50
N SER A 30 -31.74 2.89 6.57
CA SER A 30 -31.69 3.69 7.80
C SER A 30 -32.86 3.38 8.73
N SER A 31 -32.57 3.16 10.01
CA SER A 31 -33.54 3.30 11.10
C SER A 31 -32.89 4.04 12.27
N SER A 32 -33.15 5.34 12.31
CA SER A 32 -32.96 6.19 13.47
C SER A 32 -34.19 6.08 14.36
N GLN A 33 -34.01 5.73 15.65
CA GLN A 33 -35.02 6.05 16.67
C GLN A 33 -34.39 6.54 17.99
N PRO A 34 -35.11 7.41 18.74
CA PRO A 34 -34.53 8.32 19.71
C PRO A 34 -35.11 8.15 21.15
N LEU A 35 -34.71 9.08 22.04
CA LEU A 35 -35.20 9.37 23.40
C LEU A 35 -34.64 8.43 24.51
N ALA A 36 -34.28 8.87 25.72
CA ALA A 36 -34.86 9.94 26.51
C ALA A 36 -33.86 10.59 27.50
N ARG A 37 -34.19 11.84 27.87
CA ARG A 37 -33.56 12.68 28.89
C ARG A 37 -34.31 12.51 30.22
N ALA A 38 -33.63 12.27 31.34
CA ALA A 38 -34.07 12.71 32.66
C ALA A 38 -32.95 12.68 33.74
N SER A 39 -32.73 13.87 34.31
CA SER A 39 -32.41 14.26 35.70
C SER A 39 -31.42 13.50 36.60
N SER A 40 -30.35 14.25 36.91
CA SER A 40 -29.63 14.50 38.17
C SER A 40 -30.17 13.92 39.51
N GLN A 41 -29.34 13.14 40.21
CA GLN A 41 -29.01 13.35 41.64
C GLN A 41 -27.74 12.54 42.04
N PRO A 42 -26.86 13.04 42.94
CA PRO A 42 -25.59 12.39 43.28
C PRO A 42 -25.67 11.63 44.62
N SER A 43 -25.13 10.40 44.69
CA SER A 43 -24.85 9.70 45.97
C SER A 43 -23.84 8.54 45.77
N GLN A 44 -22.66 8.71 46.37
CA GLN A 44 -21.66 7.77 46.91
C GLN A 44 -21.28 6.43 46.21
N PRO A 45 -19.99 6.00 46.29
CA PRO A 45 -19.48 4.84 45.57
C PRO A 45 -19.61 3.51 46.37
N PRO A 46 -19.89 2.38 45.71
CA PRO A 46 -19.58 1.06 46.23
C PRO A 46 -18.26 0.50 45.66
N PRO A 47 -17.67 -0.54 46.28
CA PRO A 47 -16.31 -0.98 46.01
C PRO A 47 -16.23 -2.00 44.85
N SER A 48 -15.13 -1.89 44.10
CA SER A 48 -14.34 -2.96 43.48
C SER A 48 -15.07 -4.24 43.05
N SER A 49 -15.32 -4.36 41.74
CA SER A 49 -15.32 -5.62 40.98
C SER A 49 -15.12 -5.29 39.50
N ALA A 50 -13.89 -4.96 39.12
CA ALA A 50 -13.54 -4.88 37.70
C ALA A 50 -13.50 -6.32 37.14
N PRO A 51 -14.15 -6.62 36.00
CA PRO A 51 -13.90 -7.87 35.29
C PRO A 51 -12.42 -7.89 34.86
N PRO A 52 -11.77 -9.06 34.79
CA PRO A 52 -10.40 -9.12 34.30
C PRO A 52 -10.41 -8.57 32.86
N ARG A 53 -9.73 -7.43 32.67
CA ARG A 53 -9.31 -7.00 31.34
C ARG A 53 -8.35 -8.08 30.86
N ASN A 54 -8.86 -8.99 30.03
CA ASN A 54 -8.00 -9.76 29.17
C ASN A 54 -7.11 -8.73 28.44
N PRO A 55 -5.78 -8.81 28.55
CA PRO A 55 -4.95 -8.04 27.66
C PRO A 55 -5.36 -8.49 26.26
N VAL A 56 -5.89 -7.56 25.46
CA VAL A 56 -5.95 -7.75 24.02
C VAL A 56 -4.50 -7.93 23.64
N SER A 57 -4.08 -9.19 23.48
CA SER A 57 -2.83 -9.51 22.84
C SER A 57 -2.93 -8.85 21.48
N ILE A 58 -2.27 -7.70 21.33
CA ILE A 58 -1.89 -7.17 20.03
C ILE A 58 -0.93 -8.22 19.51
N SER A 59 -1.49 -9.28 18.95
CA SER A 59 -0.76 -10.28 18.22
C SER A 59 -0.31 -9.54 16.97
N THR A 60 0.91 -9.01 17.00
CA THR A 60 1.67 -8.72 15.79
C THR A 60 2.00 -10.05 15.12
N SER A 61 0.96 -10.76 14.66
CA SER A 61 1.09 -11.88 13.77
C SER A 61 1.55 -11.29 12.46
N THR A 62 2.84 -11.43 12.16
CA THR A 62 3.31 -11.49 10.78
C THR A 62 2.66 -12.74 10.19
N THR A 63 1.37 -12.66 9.88
CA THR A 63 0.57 -13.77 9.38
C THR A 63 1.25 -14.18 8.09
N ARG A 64 1.81 -15.40 8.04
CA ARG A 64 2.39 -15.91 6.81
C ARG A 64 1.25 -16.03 5.81
N LEU A 65 1.16 -15.05 4.92
CA LEU A 65 0.18 -15.07 3.85
C LEU A 65 0.54 -16.21 2.90
N ASN A 66 -0.44 -17.01 2.53
CA ASN A 66 -0.27 -17.91 1.41
C ASN A 66 -0.22 -17.10 0.09
N PRO A 67 0.32 -17.65 -1.00
CA PRO A 67 0.45 -16.92 -2.27
C PRO A 67 -0.85 -16.29 -2.78
N THR A 68 -1.98 -16.97 -2.64
CA THR A 68 -3.30 -16.47 -3.07
C THR A 68 -3.77 -15.29 -2.23
N GLN A 69 -3.60 -15.36 -0.90
CA GLN A 69 -3.90 -14.25 0.01
C GLN A 69 -2.98 -13.05 -0.23
N ALA A 70 -1.69 -13.29 -0.44
CA ALA A 70 -0.73 -12.23 -0.77
C ALA A 70 -1.10 -11.55 -2.08
N PHE A 71 -1.53 -12.31 -3.09
CA PHE A 71 -1.97 -11.79 -4.37
C PHE A 71 -3.25 -10.95 -4.26
N HIS A 72 -4.24 -11.42 -3.49
CA HIS A 72 -5.46 -10.65 -3.23
C HIS A 72 -5.15 -9.30 -2.56
N ARG A 73 -4.32 -9.31 -1.51
CA ARG A 73 -3.89 -8.08 -0.84
C ARG A 73 -3.06 -7.19 -1.76
N PHE A 74 -2.24 -7.76 -2.63
CA PHE A 74 -1.49 -7.01 -3.64
C PHE A 74 -2.43 -6.30 -4.63
N GLU A 75 -3.48 -6.97 -5.10
CA GLU A 75 -4.49 -6.37 -5.97
C GLU A 75 -5.17 -5.16 -5.30
N GLN A 76 -5.60 -5.33 -4.06
CA GLN A 76 -6.18 -4.25 -3.25
C GLN A 76 -5.18 -3.09 -3.05
N ALA A 77 -3.90 -3.39 -2.78
CA ALA A 77 -2.85 -2.37 -2.67
C ALA A 77 -2.68 -1.58 -3.99
N CYS A 78 -2.73 -2.24 -5.14
CA CYS A 78 -2.71 -1.59 -6.45
C CYS A 78 -3.93 -0.68 -6.65
N GLN A 79 -5.13 -1.13 -6.28
CA GLN A 79 -6.34 -0.30 -6.33
C GLN A 79 -6.21 0.94 -5.42
N ARG A 80 -5.65 0.77 -4.21
CA ARG A 80 -5.40 1.86 -3.28
C ARG A 80 -4.35 2.85 -3.80
N LEU A 81 -3.25 2.35 -4.37
CA LEU A 81 -2.21 3.18 -5.00
C LEU A 81 -2.77 4.03 -6.13
N ARG A 82 -3.65 3.45 -6.96
CA ARG A 82 -4.33 4.19 -8.02
C ARG A 82 -5.12 5.37 -7.46
N TRP A 83 -5.92 5.14 -6.42
CA TRP A 83 -6.69 6.19 -5.76
C TRP A 83 -5.76 7.28 -5.21
N LYS A 84 -4.75 6.86 -4.44
CA LYS A 84 -3.80 7.76 -3.80
C LYS A 84 -2.93 8.53 -4.79
N TYR A 85 -2.71 8.01 -5.99
CA TYR A 85 -1.99 8.72 -7.04
C TYR A 85 -2.73 9.99 -7.48
N LEU A 86 -4.06 9.95 -7.60
CA LEU A 86 -4.86 11.13 -7.95
C LEU A 86 -4.76 12.21 -6.84
N ASP A 87 -4.80 11.78 -5.59
CA ASP A 87 -4.61 12.65 -4.42
C ASP A 87 -3.21 13.28 -4.44
N LEU A 88 -2.18 12.47 -4.71
CA LEU A 88 -0.80 12.93 -4.80
C LEU A 88 -0.59 13.93 -5.94
N GLN A 89 -1.17 13.69 -7.12
CA GLN A 89 -1.12 14.63 -8.24
C GLN A 89 -1.77 15.97 -7.87
N THR A 90 -2.90 15.93 -7.19
CA THR A 90 -3.60 17.12 -6.72
C THR A 90 -2.76 17.87 -5.69
N SER A 91 -2.16 17.16 -4.73
CA SER A 91 -1.26 17.74 -3.73
C SER A 91 -0.03 18.39 -4.38
N TYR A 92 0.57 17.72 -5.37
CA TYR A 92 1.70 18.25 -6.11
C TYR A 92 1.34 19.53 -6.86
N HIS A 93 0.18 19.56 -7.51
CA HIS A 93 -0.30 20.75 -8.20
C HIS A 93 -0.49 21.94 -7.24
N ARG A 94 -1.03 21.70 -6.03
CA ARG A 94 -1.15 22.73 -4.98
C ARG A 94 0.21 23.21 -4.50
N ALA A 95 1.18 22.29 -4.35
CA ALA A 95 2.54 22.64 -3.94
C ALA A 95 3.33 23.42 -5.00
N LEU A 96 3.01 23.24 -6.29
CA LEU A 96 3.58 24.03 -7.38
C LEU A 96 2.92 25.41 -7.51
N ASN A 97 1.66 25.56 -7.09
CA ASN A 97 0.89 26.80 -7.23
C ASN A 97 0.26 27.25 -5.89
N PRO A 98 1.05 27.41 -4.80
CA PRO A 98 0.53 27.57 -3.45
C PRO A 98 -0.36 28.80 -3.27
N GLU A 99 -0.04 29.91 -3.95
CA GLU A 99 -0.81 31.16 -3.88
C GLU A 99 -2.24 31.00 -4.42
N GLU A 100 -2.43 30.19 -5.46
CA GLU A 100 -3.76 29.93 -6.06
C GLU A 100 -4.71 29.22 -5.09
N PHE A 101 -4.14 28.48 -4.13
CA PHE A 101 -4.87 27.71 -3.12
C PHE A 101 -4.80 28.34 -1.72
N GLY A 102 -4.20 29.54 -1.59
CA GLY A 102 -4.12 30.25 -0.32
C GLY A 102 -3.15 29.66 0.70
N PHE A 103 -2.12 28.94 0.25
CA PHE A 103 -1.08 28.38 1.11
C PHE A 103 0.21 29.21 1.05
N LEU A 104 1.00 29.17 2.14
CA LEU A 104 2.40 29.58 2.09
C LEU A 104 3.21 28.55 1.29
N VAL A 105 4.19 29.00 0.51
CA VAL A 105 5.06 28.13 -0.30
C VAL A 105 5.68 27.02 0.54
N THR A 106 6.21 27.37 1.72
CA THR A 106 6.85 26.43 2.65
C THR A 106 5.87 25.39 3.20
N ASP A 107 4.63 25.80 3.48
CA ASP A 107 3.61 24.91 4.02
C ASP A 107 3.11 23.95 2.95
N ALA A 108 2.85 24.44 1.74
CA ALA A 108 2.42 23.61 0.63
C ALA A 108 3.50 22.58 0.25
N GLU A 109 4.77 22.99 0.21
CA GLU A 109 5.90 22.08 -0.02
C GLU A 109 6.04 21.03 1.09
N ARG A 110 5.90 21.43 2.37
CA ARG A 110 5.94 20.48 3.49
C ARG A 110 4.80 19.47 3.44
N ASN A 111 3.57 19.91 3.18
CA ASN A 111 2.42 19.02 3.09
C ASN A 111 2.57 18.01 1.93
N PHE A 112 3.00 18.47 0.76
CA PHE A 112 3.27 17.57 -0.35
C PHE A 112 4.34 16.51 -0.03
N LYS A 113 5.40 16.88 0.70
CA LYS A 113 6.43 15.92 1.13
C LYS A 113 5.88 14.84 2.06
N VAL A 114 4.94 15.19 2.94
CA VAL A 114 4.22 14.23 3.79
C VAL A 114 3.37 13.30 2.93
N ASP A 115 2.56 13.87 2.02
CA ASP A 115 1.72 13.08 1.11
C ASP A 115 2.55 12.10 0.25
N PHE A 116 3.74 12.54 -0.21
CA PHE A 116 4.65 11.67 -0.95
C PHE A 116 5.23 10.54 -0.08
N HIS A 117 5.56 10.82 1.19
CA HIS A 117 6.04 9.79 2.12
C HIS A 117 4.97 8.72 2.35
N GLU A 118 3.72 9.14 2.60
CA GLU A 118 2.59 8.21 2.71
C GLU A 118 2.38 7.40 1.43
N PHE A 119 2.47 8.05 0.26
CA PHE A 119 2.32 7.38 -1.03
C PHE A 119 3.44 6.35 -1.27
N TYR A 120 4.68 6.69 -0.92
CA TYR A 120 5.81 5.78 -1.06
C TYR A 120 5.66 4.53 -0.17
N ALA A 121 5.12 4.68 1.04
CA ALA A 121 4.81 3.55 1.91
C ALA A 121 3.85 2.55 1.25
N TRP A 122 2.85 3.03 0.52
CA TRP A 122 1.95 2.19 -0.26
C TRP A 122 2.65 1.47 -1.42
N ILE A 123 3.62 2.14 -2.08
CA ILE A 123 4.43 1.50 -3.13
C ILE A 123 5.20 0.33 -2.52
N GLU A 124 5.89 0.56 -1.41
CA GLU A 124 6.68 -0.49 -0.76
C GLU A 124 5.84 -1.65 -0.29
N GLN A 125 4.64 -1.38 0.25
CA GLN A 125 3.72 -2.44 0.62
C GLN A 125 3.31 -3.30 -0.57
N ALA A 126 2.97 -2.67 -1.70
CA ALA A 126 2.62 -3.41 -2.91
C ALA A 126 3.80 -4.29 -3.38
N LEU A 127 5.04 -3.78 -3.32
CA LEU A 127 6.23 -4.56 -3.67
C LEU A 127 6.45 -5.75 -2.72
N VAL A 128 6.27 -5.56 -1.41
CA VAL A 128 6.40 -6.63 -0.42
C VAL A 128 5.33 -7.71 -0.62
N LEU A 129 4.07 -7.31 -0.81
CA LEU A 129 2.98 -8.25 -1.08
C LEU A 129 3.23 -9.04 -2.38
N LEU A 130 3.72 -8.37 -3.42
CA LEU A 130 4.10 -9.01 -4.67
C LEU A 130 5.21 -10.05 -4.46
N LEU A 131 6.26 -9.73 -3.71
CA LEU A 131 7.32 -10.68 -3.36
C LEU A 131 6.78 -11.89 -2.56
N MET A 132 5.84 -11.66 -1.65
CA MET A 132 5.18 -12.72 -0.88
C MET A 132 4.38 -13.70 -1.75
N VAL A 133 3.83 -13.27 -2.90
CA VAL A 133 3.19 -14.19 -3.87
C VAL A 133 4.15 -15.29 -4.32
N PHE A 134 5.44 -14.97 -4.42
CA PHE A 134 6.48 -15.92 -4.80
C PHE A 134 7.15 -16.62 -3.60
N GLY A 135 6.64 -16.40 -2.39
CA GLY A 135 7.22 -16.94 -1.15
C GLY A 135 8.52 -16.25 -0.72
N ILE A 136 8.84 -15.10 -1.31
CA ILE A 136 10.04 -14.34 -0.99
C ILE A 136 9.76 -13.46 0.23
N SER A 137 10.55 -13.63 1.29
CA SER A 137 10.45 -12.86 2.52
C SER A 137 11.64 -11.91 2.62
N VAL A 138 11.37 -10.60 2.64
CA VAL A 138 12.41 -9.58 2.78
C VAL A 138 12.94 -9.56 4.21
N SER A 139 14.24 -9.73 4.38
CA SER A 139 14.88 -9.73 5.69
C SER A 139 14.86 -8.32 6.32
N ARG A 140 14.44 -8.21 7.59
CA ARG A 140 14.51 -6.94 8.35
C ARG A 140 15.93 -6.55 8.83
N GLY A 141 16.92 -7.40 8.61
CA GLY A 141 18.31 -7.17 9.03
C GLY A 141 18.51 -7.37 10.54
N ASN A 142 19.64 -7.96 10.95
CA ASN A 142 19.89 -8.39 12.33
C ASN A 142 20.53 -7.31 13.24
N SER A 143 20.52 -6.02 12.85
CA SER A 143 21.37 -5.01 13.49
C SER A 143 20.61 -4.04 14.40
N PHE A 144 20.83 -4.22 15.71
CA PHE A 144 20.35 -3.43 16.86
C PHE A 144 20.71 -1.92 16.86
N LYS A 145 21.11 -1.32 15.72
CA LYS A 145 21.46 0.11 15.63
C LYS A 145 21.05 0.83 14.33
N THR A 146 20.55 0.14 13.30
CA THR A 146 20.26 0.74 11.97
C THR A 146 19.08 0.12 11.21
N GLY A 147 18.27 -0.72 11.86
CA GLY A 147 17.35 -1.69 11.22
C GLY A 147 16.35 -1.15 10.18
N ASN A 148 15.88 0.09 10.32
CA ASN A 148 14.74 0.58 9.55
C ASN A 148 15.14 1.07 8.15
N HIS A 149 16.33 1.68 7.98
CA HIS A 149 16.82 2.07 6.65
C HIS A 149 17.15 0.85 5.79
N THR A 150 17.62 -0.23 6.42
CA THR A 150 17.96 -1.48 5.76
C THR A 150 16.76 -2.18 5.16
N TYR A 151 15.60 -2.20 5.83
CA TYR A 151 14.45 -2.96 5.32
C TYR A 151 13.96 -2.45 3.96
N HIS A 152 13.75 -1.14 3.84
CA HIS A 152 13.33 -0.49 2.60
C HIS A 152 14.35 -0.65 1.46
N GLU A 153 15.64 -0.67 1.78
CA GLU A 153 16.68 -0.97 0.78
C GLU A 153 16.65 -2.45 0.38
N ASN A 154 16.45 -3.36 1.34
CA ASN A 154 16.38 -4.79 1.10
C ASN A 154 15.24 -5.16 0.16
N VAL A 155 14.09 -4.45 0.20
CA VAL A 155 13.01 -4.64 -0.78
C VAL A 155 13.50 -4.39 -2.21
N LEU A 156 14.21 -3.28 -2.44
CA LEU A 156 14.72 -2.95 -3.78
C LEU A 156 15.86 -3.89 -4.20
N MET A 157 16.73 -4.27 -3.26
CA MET A 157 17.77 -5.25 -3.52
C MET A 157 17.20 -6.60 -3.94
N GLU A 158 16.11 -7.06 -3.30
CA GLU A 158 15.46 -8.31 -3.66
C GLU A 158 14.92 -8.30 -5.09
N LEU A 159 14.37 -7.17 -5.55
CA LEU A 159 13.90 -7.02 -6.94
C LEU A 159 15.07 -7.08 -7.93
N GLU A 160 16.25 -6.61 -7.54
CA GLU A 160 17.47 -6.59 -8.39
C GLU A 160 18.15 -7.94 -8.52
N MET A 161 17.79 -8.90 -7.69
CA MET A 161 18.33 -10.24 -7.78
C MET A 161 17.89 -10.90 -9.11
N PRO A 162 18.82 -11.43 -9.93
CA PRO A 162 18.48 -11.99 -11.25
C PRO A 162 17.53 -13.19 -11.21
N ASP A 163 17.44 -13.88 -10.08
CA ASP A 163 16.52 -14.99 -9.81
C ASP A 163 15.16 -14.53 -9.27
N CYS A 164 14.98 -13.23 -8.99
CA CYS A 164 13.69 -12.67 -8.62
C CYS A 164 12.69 -12.82 -9.79
N PRO A 165 11.51 -13.44 -9.59
CA PRO A 165 10.54 -13.66 -10.66
C PRO A 165 10.04 -12.40 -11.37
N VAL A 166 10.15 -11.25 -10.69
CA VAL A 166 9.76 -9.92 -11.21
C VAL A 166 10.97 -9.05 -11.55
N HIS A 167 12.18 -9.61 -11.63
CA HIS A 167 13.41 -8.89 -11.93
C HIS A 167 13.32 -8.09 -13.24
N GLU A 168 12.85 -8.73 -14.31
CA GLU A 168 12.74 -8.06 -15.62
C GLU A 168 11.72 -6.90 -15.61
N ALA A 169 10.69 -6.97 -14.75
CA ALA A 169 9.65 -5.97 -14.67
C ALA A 169 9.99 -4.80 -13.72
N LEU A 170 10.62 -5.09 -12.58
CA LEU A 170 10.81 -4.14 -11.46
C LEU A 170 12.28 -3.98 -11.03
N GLY A 171 13.12 -4.96 -11.31
CA GLY A 171 14.51 -5.05 -10.87
C GLY A 171 15.53 -4.35 -11.77
N ARG A 172 15.13 -3.92 -12.96
CA ARG A 172 16.03 -3.28 -13.94
C ARG A 172 15.34 -2.18 -14.75
N GLY A 173 16.12 -1.52 -15.59
CA GLY A 173 15.61 -0.51 -16.53
C GLY A 173 15.07 0.74 -15.86
N GLU A 174 14.15 1.43 -16.54
CA GLU A 174 13.57 2.70 -16.09
C GLU A 174 12.72 2.54 -14.82
N VAL A 175 12.06 1.39 -14.66
CA VAL A 175 11.21 1.11 -13.49
C VAL A 175 12.05 1.05 -12.22
N ASN A 176 13.17 0.32 -12.22
CA ASN A 176 14.07 0.28 -11.06
C ASN A 176 14.70 1.66 -10.79
N GLN A 177 15.09 2.39 -11.83
CA GLN A 177 15.59 3.77 -11.68
C GLN A 177 14.56 4.66 -11.00
N ALA A 178 13.29 4.54 -11.39
CA ALA A 178 12.19 5.27 -10.78
C ALA A 178 11.98 4.85 -9.31
N LEU A 179 11.98 3.55 -8.99
CA LEU A 179 11.87 3.06 -7.61
C LEU A 179 13.00 3.59 -6.72
N ARG A 180 14.26 3.50 -7.19
CA ARG A 180 15.42 4.03 -6.48
C ARG A 180 15.34 5.55 -6.29
N LYS A 181 14.88 6.27 -7.33
CA LYS A 181 14.70 7.72 -7.23
C LYS A 181 13.59 8.09 -6.24
N ALA A 182 12.47 7.38 -6.24
CA ALA A 182 11.39 7.60 -5.29
C ALA A 182 11.86 7.36 -3.84
N LYS A 183 12.65 6.29 -3.61
CA LYS A 183 13.30 6.03 -2.31
C LYS A 183 14.23 7.16 -1.88
N GLU A 184 15.07 7.64 -2.79
CA GLU A 184 15.99 8.75 -2.55
C GLU A 184 15.21 10.02 -2.15
N LEU A 185 14.11 10.32 -2.85
CA LEU A 185 13.24 11.47 -2.53
C LEU A 185 12.59 11.31 -1.17
N ARG A 186 12.03 10.12 -0.86
CA ARG A 186 11.45 9.83 0.45
C ARG A 186 12.46 10.02 1.58
N ASN A 187 13.68 9.51 1.41
CA ASN A 187 14.75 9.68 2.40
C ASN A 187 15.19 11.15 2.53
N ARG A 188 15.36 11.85 1.41
CA ARG A 188 15.73 13.27 1.39
C ARG A 188 14.67 14.12 2.09
N TRP A 189 13.39 13.82 1.86
CA TRP A 189 12.27 14.62 2.36
C TRP A 189 11.86 14.26 3.79
N LYS A 190 12.20 13.07 4.29
CA LYS A 190 12.05 12.71 5.72
C LYS A 190 12.77 13.72 6.63
N ASP A 191 13.98 14.12 6.27
CA ASP A 191 14.81 15.07 7.04
C ASP A 191 14.41 16.54 6.87
N VAL A 192 13.47 16.87 5.98
CA VAL A 192 13.10 18.28 5.71
C VAL A 192 12.33 18.89 6.88
N ALA A 193 11.73 18.07 7.75
CA ALA A 193 11.25 18.55 9.05
C ALA A 193 12.36 19.26 9.86
N ASP A 194 13.63 18.90 9.65
CA ASP A 194 14.82 19.44 10.34
C ASP A 194 15.45 20.66 9.63
N GLY A 195 14.81 21.21 8.57
CA GLY A 195 15.22 22.48 7.97
C GLY A 195 16.33 22.41 6.91
N LYS A 196 16.65 21.23 6.37
CA LYS A 196 17.56 21.11 5.21
C LYS A 196 16.88 21.59 3.93
N GLU A 197 17.53 22.50 3.20
CA GLU A 197 17.08 22.91 1.87
C GLU A 197 17.13 21.74 0.88
N THR A 198 16.07 21.58 0.10
CA THR A 198 16.00 20.60 -0.99
C THR A 198 15.76 21.30 -2.31
N PRO A 199 16.19 20.73 -3.45
CA PRO A 199 15.87 21.29 -4.74
C PRO A 199 14.36 21.55 -4.89
N PRO A 200 13.96 22.62 -5.61
CA PRO A 200 12.57 22.95 -5.81
C PRO A 200 11.77 21.80 -6.40
N LEU A 201 10.54 21.62 -5.93
CA LEU A 201 9.64 20.54 -6.36
C LEU A 201 9.52 20.43 -7.89
N LYS A 202 9.40 21.57 -8.58
CA LYS A 202 9.32 21.66 -10.06
C LYS A 202 10.48 21.03 -10.83
N MET A 203 11.61 20.73 -10.18
CA MET A 203 12.73 20.04 -10.81
C MET A 203 12.52 18.53 -10.94
N TYR A 204 11.51 17.98 -10.26
CA TYR A 204 11.20 16.56 -10.29
C TYR A 204 10.04 16.27 -11.24
N ASP A 205 10.25 15.35 -12.18
CA ASP A 205 9.18 14.80 -13.02
C ASP A 205 8.47 13.67 -12.28
N LEU A 206 7.55 14.03 -11.38
CA LEU A 206 6.76 13.06 -10.62
C LEU A 206 5.81 12.25 -11.50
N THR A 207 5.33 12.82 -12.60
CA THR A 207 4.45 12.10 -13.53
C THR A 207 5.21 10.96 -14.19
N TRP A 208 6.42 11.20 -14.66
CA TRP A 208 7.30 10.13 -15.15
C TRP A 208 7.64 9.14 -14.02
N LEU A 209 8.08 9.64 -12.87
CA LEU A 209 8.52 8.81 -11.75
C LEU A 209 7.44 7.81 -11.32
N VAL A 210 6.25 8.31 -10.99
CA VAL A 210 5.15 7.46 -10.53
C VAL A 210 4.58 6.63 -11.67
N GLY A 211 4.50 7.19 -12.89
CA GLY A 211 4.05 6.45 -14.07
C GLY A 211 4.88 5.20 -14.36
N GLN A 212 6.21 5.29 -14.26
CA GLN A 212 7.10 4.13 -14.42
C GLN A 212 6.86 3.06 -13.35
N ILE A 213 6.69 3.48 -12.09
CA ILE A 213 6.46 2.56 -10.97
C ILE A 213 5.12 1.84 -11.14
N LEU A 214 4.04 2.56 -11.43
CA LEU A 214 2.72 1.96 -11.64
C LEU A 214 2.71 1.02 -12.86
N GLY A 215 3.37 1.41 -13.96
CA GLY A 215 3.53 0.55 -15.13
C GLY A 215 4.29 -0.75 -14.81
N GLY A 216 5.36 -0.66 -14.01
CA GLY A 216 6.08 -1.83 -13.51
C GLY A 216 5.24 -2.74 -12.64
N LEU A 217 4.45 -2.17 -11.73
CA LEU A 217 3.53 -2.92 -10.87
C LEU A 217 2.43 -3.64 -11.67
N GLU A 218 1.95 -3.05 -12.77
CA GLU A 218 1.00 -3.71 -13.67
C GLU A 218 1.60 -4.93 -14.37
N ILE A 219 2.85 -4.85 -14.82
CA ILE A 219 3.55 -6.02 -15.36
C ILE A 219 3.73 -7.07 -14.25
N GLY A 220 4.14 -6.65 -13.05
CA GLY A 220 4.25 -7.51 -11.87
C GLY A 220 2.93 -8.22 -11.53
N TYR A 221 1.80 -7.53 -11.66
CA TYR A 221 0.46 -8.10 -11.50
C TYR A 221 0.19 -9.22 -12.49
N GLY A 222 0.52 -9.04 -13.78
CA GLY A 222 0.37 -10.09 -14.78
C GLY A 222 1.17 -11.35 -14.44
N ILE A 223 2.41 -11.20 -13.97
CA ILE A 223 3.28 -12.31 -13.57
C ILE A 223 2.71 -13.03 -12.33
N ALA A 224 2.29 -12.26 -11.32
CA ALA A 224 1.71 -12.81 -10.09
C ALA A 224 0.37 -13.52 -10.32
N ALA A 225 -0.50 -12.96 -11.16
CA ALA A 225 -1.75 -13.58 -11.56
C ALA A 225 -1.51 -14.93 -12.24
N GLY A 226 -0.55 -15.00 -13.16
CA GLY A 226 -0.13 -16.25 -13.80
C GLY A 226 0.35 -17.29 -12.78
N ARG A 227 1.18 -16.88 -11.81
CA ARG A 227 1.72 -17.74 -10.75
C ARG A 227 0.64 -18.36 -9.85
N VAL A 228 -0.39 -17.59 -9.50
CA VAL A 228 -1.52 -18.06 -8.69
C VAL A 228 -2.44 -18.97 -9.51
N GLN A 229 -2.73 -18.59 -10.76
CA GLN A 229 -3.54 -19.41 -11.67
C GLN A 229 -2.90 -20.78 -11.91
N GLU A 230 -1.58 -20.83 -12.14
CA GLU A 230 -0.85 -22.10 -12.26
C GLU A 230 -0.88 -22.94 -10.99
N ALA A 231 -0.82 -22.30 -9.81
CA ALA A 231 -0.89 -23.02 -8.53
C ALA A 231 -2.26 -23.67 -8.34
N MET A 232 -3.33 -22.92 -8.65
CA MET A 232 -4.70 -23.41 -8.60
C MET A 232 -4.92 -24.57 -9.59
N GLN A 233 -4.40 -24.45 -10.81
CA GLN A 233 -4.51 -25.52 -11.81
C GLN A 233 -3.78 -26.80 -11.40
N ARG A 234 -2.57 -26.70 -10.82
CA ARG A 234 -1.84 -27.88 -10.31
C ARG A 234 -2.57 -28.56 -9.16
N GLN A 235 -3.20 -27.78 -8.29
CA GLN A 235 -3.98 -28.32 -7.18
C GLN A 235 -5.24 -29.07 -7.64
N TRP A 236 -5.84 -28.64 -8.75
CA TRP A 236 -6.98 -29.33 -9.37
C TRP A 236 -6.59 -30.65 -10.06
N ASP A 237 -5.39 -30.73 -10.64
CA ASP A 237 -4.90 -31.92 -11.35
C ASP A 237 -4.47 -33.05 -10.39
N ASP A 238 -4.05 -32.70 -9.17
CA ASP A 238 -3.53 -33.65 -8.16
C ASP A 238 -4.63 -34.42 -7.38
N GLY A 239 -5.90 -34.27 -7.77
CA GLY A 239 -6.99 -35.16 -7.38
C GLY A 239 -7.37 -35.19 -5.88
N ASP A 240 -6.94 -34.23 -5.08
CA ASP A 240 -7.36 -34.13 -3.68
C ASP A 240 -8.77 -33.52 -3.59
N GLU A 241 -9.80 -34.39 -3.60
CA GLU A 241 -11.21 -34.02 -3.40
C GLU A 241 -11.51 -33.55 -1.96
N HIS A 242 -10.50 -33.42 -1.09
CA HIS A 242 -10.70 -33.13 0.32
C HIS A 242 -10.32 -31.69 0.70
N MET A 243 -11.38 -30.94 1.01
CA MET A 243 -11.45 -29.66 1.74
C MET A 243 -11.41 -28.37 0.93
N GLY A 244 -12.62 -27.85 0.76
CA GLY A 244 -12.97 -26.57 1.36
C GLY A 244 -12.49 -25.37 0.57
N MET A 245 -13.45 -24.71 -0.09
CA MET A 245 -13.47 -23.25 -0.13
C MET A 245 -13.01 -22.77 1.26
N GLY A 246 -11.73 -22.42 1.39
CA GLY A 246 -11.24 -21.76 2.58
C GLY A 246 -12.08 -20.51 2.65
N GLU A 247 -13.02 -20.52 3.60
CA GLU A 247 -13.98 -19.45 3.82
C GLU A 247 -13.16 -18.16 3.85
N VAL A 248 -13.23 -17.40 2.76
CA VAL A 248 -12.72 -16.03 2.76
C VAL A 248 -13.69 -15.35 3.68
N HIS A 249 -13.31 -15.19 4.95
CA HIS A 249 -14.06 -14.34 5.87
C HIS A 249 -14.04 -12.95 5.23
N ASP A 250 -15.14 -12.59 4.55
CA ASP A 250 -15.32 -11.30 3.86
C ASP A 250 -15.25 -10.12 4.85
N ASP A 251 -15.43 -10.38 6.15
CA ASP A 251 -15.45 -9.35 7.19
C ASP A 251 -14.06 -8.72 7.46
N ASP A 252 -12.95 -9.40 7.10
CA ASP A 252 -11.56 -8.94 7.31
C ASP A 252 -10.91 -8.37 6.02
N GLU A 253 -11.68 -8.26 4.92
CA GLU A 253 -11.14 -8.10 3.56
C GLU A 253 -10.35 -6.79 3.37
N TRP A 254 -10.76 -5.72 4.05
CA TRP A 254 -10.13 -4.39 3.99
C TRP A 254 -9.53 -3.93 5.33
N GLU A 255 -9.73 -4.66 6.42
CA GLU A 255 -9.26 -4.28 7.76
C GLU A 255 -7.72 -4.15 7.81
N TRP A 256 -7.01 -5.05 7.12
CA TRP A 256 -5.55 -5.03 7.04
C TRP A 256 -4.97 -3.75 6.42
N MET A 257 -5.77 -3.01 5.62
CA MET A 257 -5.33 -1.72 5.03
C MET A 257 -5.45 -0.54 5.98
N VAL A 258 -6.21 -0.69 7.08
CA VAL A 258 -6.39 0.34 8.12
C VAL A 258 -5.40 0.13 9.26
N GLU A 259 -4.89 -1.10 9.43
CA GLU A 259 -3.79 -1.36 10.35
C GLU A 259 -2.62 -0.42 10.00
N PRO A 260 -2.18 0.43 10.93
CA PRO A 260 -0.99 1.23 10.71
C PRO A 260 0.11 0.25 10.40
N MET A 261 0.68 0.41 9.21
CA MET A 261 1.80 -0.39 8.82
C MET A 261 2.91 -0.06 9.82
N ASP A 262 3.16 -0.94 10.78
CA ASP A 262 4.13 -0.74 11.86
C ASP A 262 5.57 -0.87 11.33
N TRP A 263 5.99 0.08 10.49
CA TRP A 263 7.36 0.17 9.97
C TRP A 263 8.15 1.38 10.51
N GLU A 264 7.48 2.33 11.18
CA GLU A 264 8.14 3.47 11.85
C GLU A 264 8.04 3.41 13.40
N VAL A 265 7.32 2.44 13.97
CA VAL A 265 7.08 2.31 15.42
C VAL A 265 7.76 1.06 15.98
N ALA A 266 9.09 0.94 15.78
CA ALA A 266 9.97 0.02 16.50
C ALA A 266 11.42 0.52 16.46
#